data_AF-A0A7C5GB53-F1
#
_entry.id   AF-A0A7C5GB53-F1
#
_cell.length_a   1.000
_cell.length_b   1.000
_cell.length_c   1.000
_cell.angle_alpha   90.00
_cell.angle_beta   90.00
_cell.angle_gamma   90.00
#
_symmetry.space_group_name_H-M   'P 1'
#
loop_
_entity.id
_entity.type
_entity.pdbx_description
1 polymer ?
#
loop_
_entity_poly.entity_id
_entity_poly.type
_entity_poly.pdbx_seq_one_letter_code
_entity_poly.pdbx_strand_id
1 'polypeptide(L)'
;MNDIWLFTLVAGATTLIIAGFLVLAILRGRDAAPAAAFDLQVYRDQLKELERDEARGVISPDEAERARLEVSRRLLAADKALGAAKGAGNATSASNVILAALLLAGLGLGSFVLYTRIGAPGYPDMGLEARMAATEEAYKNRMGQKEAQSKVPARPPLETPDPEYVALVNKLRASVLENPDDPRGQQLLARSEAALGNYIAAARAKGRQIEL
;
A
#
# COMPACT_ATOMS: atom_id res chain seq x y z
N MET A 1 25.21 -1.85 10.29
CA MET A 1 24.81 -0.99 9.16
C MET A 1 23.59 -0.23 9.64
N ASN A 2 23.56 1.11 9.64
CA ASN A 2 22.39 1.83 10.16
C ASN A 2 21.13 1.30 9.46
N ASP A 3 20.09 0.95 10.21
CA ASP A 3 18.89 0.26 9.72
C ASP A 3 18.26 0.97 8.50
N ILE A 4 18.41 2.29 8.47
CA ILE A 4 17.95 3.14 7.36
C ILE A 4 18.63 2.86 6.02
N TRP A 5 19.92 2.53 6.03
CA TRP A 5 20.65 2.19 4.82
C TRP A 5 20.24 0.81 4.31
N LEU A 6 19.97 -0.13 5.22
CA LEU A 6 19.44 -1.44 4.86
C LEU A 6 18.05 -1.31 4.22
N PHE A 7 17.14 -0.55 4.84
CA PHE A 7 15.83 -0.26 4.28
C PHE A 7 15.93 0.38 2.89
N THR A 8 16.73 1.44 2.76
CA THR A 8 16.88 2.18 1.49
C THR A 8 17.45 1.28 0.39
N LEU A 9 18.41 0.42 0.71
CA LEU A 9 19.00 -0.53 -0.22
C LEU A 9 17.96 -1.57 -0.67
N VAL A 10 17.23 -2.19 0.25
CA VAL A 10 16.21 -3.20 -0.07
C VAL A 10 15.06 -2.61 -0.87
N ALA A 11 14.54 -1.44 -0.46
CA ALA A 11 13.48 -0.73 -1.18
C ALA A 11 13.94 -0.31 -2.58
N GLY A 12 15.16 0.23 -2.70
CA GLY A 12 15.77 0.60 -3.97
C GLY A 12 15.97 -0.61 -4.89
N ALA A 13 16.53 -1.71 -4.37
CA ALA A 13 16.74 -2.94 -5.13
C ALA A 13 15.42 -3.51 -5.64
N THR A 14 14.39 -3.58 -4.79
CA THR A 14 13.05 -4.07 -5.18
C THR A 14 12.43 -3.20 -6.27
N THR A 15 12.56 -1.88 -6.14
CA THR A 15 12.07 -0.92 -7.15
C THR A 15 12.77 -1.12 -8.49
N LEU A 16 14.10 -1.28 -8.48
CA LEU A 16 14.88 -1.52 -9.69
C LEU A 16 14.55 -2.86 -10.35
N ILE A 17 14.32 -3.92 -9.58
CA ILE A 17 13.92 -5.24 -10.09
C ILE A 17 12.57 -5.12 -10.81
N ILE A 18 11.57 -4.51 -10.18
CA ILE A 18 10.23 -4.33 -10.74
C ILE A 18 10.30 -3.45 -12.00
N ALA A 19 11.00 -2.32 -11.93
CA ALA A 19 11.15 -1.43 -13.07
C ALA A 19 11.89 -2.12 -14.23
N GLY A 20 12.89 -2.95 -13.93
CA GLY A 20 13.60 -3.76 -14.92
C GLY A 20 12.68 -4.70 -15.68
N PHE A 21 11.80 -5.43 -14.99
CA PHE A 21 10.81 -6.29 -15.65
C PHE A 21 9.83 -5.50 -16.53
N LEU A 22 9.35 -4.35 -16.07
CA LEU A 22 8.46 -3.50 -16.86
C LEU A 22 9.15 -2.95 -18.11
N VAL A 23 10.39 -2.48 -17.97
CA VAL A 23 11.21 -2.02 -19.10
C VAL A 23 11.44 -3.17 -20.08
N LEU A 24 11.82 -4.36 -19.61
CA LEU A 24 11.97 -5.53 -20.48
C LEU A 24 10.68 -5.87 -21.24
N ALA A 25 9.51 -5.77 -20.60
CA ALA A 25 8.23 -6.00 -21.24
C ALA A 25 7.91 -4.96 -22.32
N ILE A 26 8.21 -3.68 -22.08
CA ILE A 26 8.01 -2.59 -23.04
C ILE A 26 8.96 -2.70 -24.22
N LEU A 27 10.23 -3.01 -23.95
CA LEU A 27 11.28 -3.10 -24.96
C LEU A 27 11.16 -4.36 -25.82
N ARG A 28 10.63 -5.47 -25.28
CA ARG A 28 10.42 -6.70 -26.06
C ARG A 28 9.47 -6.52 -27.24
N GLY A 29 8.60 -5.52 -27.21
CA GLY A 29 7.59 -5.32 -28.24
C GLY A 29 6.60 -6.49 -28.29
N ARG A 30 5.39 -6.24 -28.82
CA ARG A 30 4.47 -7.32 -29.10
C ARG A 30 4.87 -7.87 -30.46
N ASP A 31 5.47 -9.06 -30.50
CA ASP A 31 5.80 -9.73 -31.76
C ASP A 31 4.54 -9.74 -32.64
N ALA A 32 4.56 -9.00 -33.75
CA ALA A 32 3.53 -9.07 -34.78
C ALA A 32 3.59 -10.39 -35.57
N ALA A 33 4.49 -11.29 -35.17
CA ALA A 33 4.80 -12.56 -35.81
C ALA A 33 3.71 -13.66 -35.76
N PRO A 34 2.71 -13.70 -34.86
CA PRO A 34 1.75 -14.81 -34.83
C PRO A 34 0.83 -14.90 -36.06
N ALA A 35 0.35 -13.76 -36.56
CA ALA A 35 -0.64 -13.75 -37.66
C ALA A 35 -0.01 -14.09 -39.01
N ALA A 36 1.09 -13.42 -39.37
CA ALA A 36 1.77 -13.66 -40.64
C ALA A 36 2.44 -15.04 -40.73
N ALA A 37 2.92 -15.59 -39.60
CA ALA A 37 3.46 -16.95 -39.57
C ALA A 37 2.37 -18.02 -39.72
N PHE A 38 1.18 -17.78 -39.16
CA PHE A 38 0.03 -18.66 -39.30
C PHE A 38 -0.50 -18.71 -40.75
N ASP A 39 -0.66 -17.54 -41.38
CA ASP A 39 -1.11 -17.43 -42.78
C ASP A 39 -0.19 -18.20 -43.75
N LEU A 40 1.11 -18.19 -43.48
CA LEU A 40 2.11 -18.90 -44.29
C LEU A 40 1.88 -20.41 -44.32
N GLN A 41 1.48 -20.98 -43.18
CA GLN A 41 1.17 -22.40 -43.05
C GLN A 41 -0.14 -22.72 -43.79
N VAL A 42 -1.16 -21.88 -43.64
CA VAL A 42 -2.46 -22.03 -44.32
C VAL A 42 -2.28 -22.04 -45.85
N TYR A 43 -1.52 -21.10 -46.42
CA TYR A 43 -1.30 -21.05 -47.87
C TYR A 43 -0.50 -22.26 -48.39
N ARG A 44 0.43 -22.81 -47.61
CA ARG A 44 1.16 -24.05 -47.98
C ARG A 44 0.23 -25.26 -48.01
N ASP A 45 -0.70 -25.34 -47.08
CA ASP A 45 -1.67 -26.43 -47.03
C ASP A 45 -2.69 -26.30 -48.17
N GLN A 46 -3.12 -25.08 -48.53
CA GLN A 46 -3.96 -24.83 -49.71
C GLN A 46 -3.31 -25.28 -51.02
N LEU A 47 -1.99 -25.11 -51.20
CA LEU A 47 -1.29 -25.59 -52.39
C LEU A 47 -1.29 -27.12 -52.50
N LYS A 48 -1.11 -27.82 -51.36
CA LYS A 48 -1.18 -29.29 -51.32
C LYS A 48 -2.61 -29.80 -51.55
N GLU A 49 -3.60 -29.06 -51.11
CA GLU A 49 -5.01 -29.40 -51.35
C GLU A 49 -5.37 -29.26 -52.83
N LEU A 50 -4.94 -28.16 -53.48
CA LEU A 50 -5.07 -27.98 -54.93
C LEU A 50 -4.39 -29.10 -55.72
N GLU A 51 -3.21 -29.58 -55.31
CA GLU A 51 -2.55 -30.75 -55.91
C GLU A 51 -3.38 -32.03 -55.80
N ARG A 52 -4.01 -32.26 -54.65
CA ARG A 52 -4.86 -33.43 -54.44
C ARG A 52 -6.17 -33.34 -55.22
N ASP A 53 -6.75 -32.16 -55.33
CA ASP A 53 -8.01 -31.93 -56.06
C ASP A 53 -7.83 -32.07 -57.56
N GLU A 54 -6.71 -31.57 -58.09
CA GLU A 54 -6.32 -31.81 -59.49
C GLU A 54 -6.08 -33.31 -59.74
N ALA A 55 -5.33 -33.99 -58.88
CA ALA A 55 -5.07 -35.43 -59.02
C ALA A 55 -6.34 -36.29 -58.91
N ARG A 56 -7.36 -35.83 -58.18
CA ARG A 56 -8.68 -36.47 -58.06
C ARG A 56 -9.65 -36.10 -59.19
N GLY A 57 -9.27 -35.16 -60.06
CA GLY A 57 -10.13 -34.66 -61.14
C GLY A 57 -11.33 -33.84 -60.65
N VAL A 58 -11.26 -33.28 -59.43
CA VAL A 58 -12.31 -32.44 -58.85
C VAL A 58 -12.34 -31.05 -59.50
N ILE A 59 -11.16 -30.58 -59.93
CA ILE A 59 -10.95 -29.31 -60.63
C ILE A 59 -10.22 -29.55 -61.95
N SER A 60 -10.46 -28.69 -62.93
CA SER A 60 -9.75 -28.78 -64.22
C SER A 60 -8.29 -28.32 -64.08
N PRO A 61 -7.37 -28.78 -64.96
CA PRO A 61 -5.97 -28.35 -64.94
C PRO A 61 -5.79 -26.82 -65.05
N ASP A 62 -6.60 -26.18 -65.90
CA ASP A 62 -6.58 -24.73 -66.10
C ASP A 62 -7.03 -23.96 -64.85
N GLU A 63 -8.02 -24.48 -64.11
CA GLU A 63 -8.46 -23.89 -62.84
C GLU A 63 -7.42 -24.10 -61.74
N ALA A 64 -6.80 -25.29 -61.68
CA ALA A 64 -5.75 -25.61 -60.73
C ALA A 64 -4.52 -24.70 -60.92
N GLU A 65 -4.11 -24.46 -62.17
CA GLU A 65 -2.98 -23.57 -62.48
C GLU A 65 -3.27 -22.12 -62.06
N ARG A 66 -4.46 -21.59 -62.37
CA ARG A 66 -4.87 -20.24 -61.98
C ARG A 66 -4.92 -20.08 -60.45
N ALA A 67 -5.49 -21.06 -59.75
CA ALA A 67 -5.58 -21.04 -58.29
C ALA A 67 -4.18 -21.13 -57.64
N ARG A 68 -3.30 -21.99 -58.15
CA ARG A 68 -1.90 -22.08 -57.68
C ARG A 68 -1.15 -20.77 -57.84
N LEU A 69 -1.30 -20.08 -58.98
CA LEU A 69 -0.68 -18.78 -59.22
C LEU A 69 -1.14 -17.73 -58.21
N GLU A 70 -2.45 -17.68 -57.91
CA GLU A 70 -2.99 -16.74 -56.93
C GLU A 70 -2.52 -17.04 -55.50
N VAL A 71 -2.63 -18.30 -55.06
CA VAL A 71 -2.21 -18.72 -53.71
C VAL A 71 -0.70 -18.54 -53.54
N SER A 72 0.10 -18.85 -54.56
CA SER A 72 1.56 -18.62 -54.54
C SER A 72 1.90 -17.14 -54.45
N ARG A 73 1.14 -16.26 -55.14
CA ARG A 73 1.30 -14.82 -55.03
C ARG A 73 0.98 -14.31 -53.62
N ARG A 74 -0.09 -14.82 -53.00
CA ARG A 74 -0.47 -14.48 -51.61
C ARG A 74 0.56 -14.99 -50.60
N LEU A 75 1.07 -16.21 -50.80
CA LEU A 75 2.14 -16.80 -49.99
C LEU A 75 3.42 -15.93 -50.04
N LEU A 76 3.82 -15.48 -51.23
CA LEU A 76 4.98 -14.60 -51.39
C LEU A 76 4.76 -13.23 -50.71
N ALA A 77 3.54 -12.71 -50.76
CA ALA A 77 3.20 -11.44 -50.10
C ALA A 77 3.24 -11.59 -48.56
N ALA A 78 2.73 -12.70 -48.02
CA ALA A 78 2.81 -13.03 -46.60
C ALA A 78 4.26 -13.25 -46.14
N ASP A 79 5.08 -13.93 -46.93
CA ASP A 79 6.51 -14.14 -46.65
C ASP A 79 7.29 -12.80 -46.63
N LYS A 80 7.01 -11.91 -47.59
CA LYS A 80 7.57 -10.55 -47.60
C LYS A 80 7.12 -9.73 -46.39
N ALA A 81 5.85 -9.83 -45.99
CA ALA A 81 5.34 -9.15 -44.80
C ALA A 81 5.99 -9.69 -43.52
N LEU A 82 6.20 -11.00 -43.41
CA LEU A 82 6.93 -11.63 -42.32
C LEU A 82 8.41 -11.19 -42.29
N GLY A 83 9.06 -11.13 -43.45
CA GLY A 83 10.44 -10.64 -43.60
C GLY A 83 10.58 -9.16 -43.22
N ALA A 84 9.63 -8.32 -43.64
CA ALA A 84 9.57 -6.91 -43.25
C ALA A 84 9.30 -6.73 -41.75
N ALA A 85 8.42 -7.55 -41.16
CA ALA A 85 8.16 -7.56 -39.72
C ALA A 85 9.38 -8.03 -38.91
N LYS A 86 10.14 -9.02 -39.40
CA LYS A 86 11.43 -9.44 -38.80
C LYS A 86 12.53 -8.39 -38.96
N GLY A 87 12.56 -7.69 -40.10
CA GLY A 87 13.52 -6.61 -40.36
C GLY A 87 13.23 -5.32 -39.58
N ALA A 88 11.94 -5.03 -39.33
CA ALA A 88 11.50 -3.91 -38.49
C ALA A 88 11.41 -4.28 -36.99
N GLY A 89 11.39 -5.57 -36.66
CA GLY A 89 11.06 -6.13 -35.35
C GLY A 89 12.14 -6.08 -34.28
N ASN A 90 13.34 -5.56 -34.59
CA ASN A 90 14.44 -5.50 -33.62
C ASN A 90 14.83 -4.08 -33.18
N ALA A 91 14.22 -3.03 -33.77
CA ALA A 91 14.47 -1.67 -33.34
C ALA A 91 13.40 -1.24 -32.32
N THR A 92 13.78 -1.13 -31.05
CA THR A 92 12.95 -0.50 -30.05
C THR A 92 12.49 0.87 -30.58
N SER A 93 11.18 1.07 -30.76
CA SER A 93 10.65 2.37 -31.16
C SER A 93 11.14 3.45 -30.19
N ALA A 94 11.54 4.62 -30.68
CA ALA A 94 11.95 5.75 -29.84
C ALA A 94 10.88 6.08 -28.78
N SER A 95 9.59 5.87 -29.10
CA SER A 95 8.47 5.99 -28.17
C SER A 95 8.55 5.02 -26.98
N ASN A 96 8.94 3.76 -27.21
CA ASN A 96 9.12 2.76 -26.16
C ASN A 96 10.33 3.08 -25.28
N VAL A 97 11.40 3.63 -25.85
CA VAL A 97 12.57 4.10 -25.08
C VAL A 97 12.17 5.27 -24.18
N ILE A 98 11.45 6.27 -24.74
CA ILE A 98 10.95 7.41 -23.97
C ILE A 98 10.02 6.95 -22.84
N LEU A 99 9.09 6.05 -23.13
CA LEU A 99 8.18 5.49 -22.14
C LEU A 99 8.93 4.74 -21.03
N ALA A 100 9.91 3.91 -21.38
CA ALA A 100 10.76 3.20 -20.42
C ALA A 100 11.54 4.18 -19.53
N ALA A 101 12.11 5.24 -20.11
CA ALA A 101 12.82 6.27 -19.37
C ALA A 101 11.89 7.05 -18.41
N LEU A 102 10.69 7.43 -18.86
CA LEU A 102 9.70 8.10 -18.03
C LEU A 102 9.23 7.20 -16.88
N LEU A 103 9.04 5.90 -17.11
CA LEU A 103 8.69 4.94 -16.07
C LEU A 103 9.81 4.79 -15.04
N LEU A 104 11.06 4.66 -15.48
CA LEU A 104 12.21 4.59 -14.57
C LEU A 104 12.36 5.87 -13.73
N ALA A 105 12.20 7.04 -14.35
CA ALA A 105 12.23 8.31 -13.65
C ALA A 105 11.06 8.44 -12.67
N GLY A 106 9.85 8.09 -13.08
CA GLY A 106 8.65 8.13 -12.24
C GLY A 106 8.74 7.20 -11.05
N LEU A 107 9.14 5.93 -11.26
CA LEU A 107 9.26 4.95 -10.18
C LEU A 107 10.47 5.22 -9.28
N GLY A 108 11.62 5.62 -9.82
CA GLY A 108 12.81 5.90 -9.02
C GLY A 108 12.72 7.26 -8.33
N LEU A 109 12.81 8.33 -9.12
CA LEU A 109 12.84 9.70 -8.60
C LEU A 109 11.50 10.11 -7.98
N GLY A 110 10.39 9.75 -8.62
CA GLY A 110 9.05 10.06 -8.09
C GLY A 110 8.79 9.41 -6.73
N SER A 111 9.11 8.12 -6.57
CA SER A 111 8.98 7.44 -5.27
C SER A 111 9.91 8.04 -4.22
N PHE A 112 11.15 8.39 -4.58
CA PHE A 112 12.09 9.05 -3.66
C PHE A 112 11.57 10.42 -3.17
N VAL A 113 11.07 11.26 -4.09
CA VAL A 113 10.49 12.56 -3.74
C VAL A 113 9.24 12.39 -2.87
N LEU A 114 8.36 11.44 -3.20
CA LEU A 114 7.19 11.16 -2.37
C LEU A 114 7.61 10.70 -0.97
N TYR A 115 8.56 9.78 -0.85
CA TYR A 115 9.04 9.32 0.45
C TYR A 115 9.61 10.45 1.32
N THR A 116 10.33 11.41 0.73
CA THR A 116 10.83 12.58 1.50
C THR A 116 9.73 13.57 1.91
N ARG A 117 8.58 13.58 1.23
CA ARG A 117 7.45 14.47 1.53
C ARG A 117 6.46 13.89 2.54
N ILE A 118 6.14 12.61 2.41
CA ILE A 118 5.08 11.95 3.19
C ILE A 118 5.59 10.83 4.10
N GLY A 119 6.83 10.38 3.90
CA GLY A 119 7.44 9.34 4.73
C GLY A 119 8.07 9.91 5.99
N ALA A 120 8.80 9.06 6.71
CA ALA A 120 9.57 9.44 7.90
C ALA A 120 11.08 9.19 7.67
N PRO A 121 11.76 10.01 6.85
CA PRO A 121 13.21 9.91 6.68
C PRO A 121 13.91 10.09 8.03
N GLY A 122 14.93 9.27 8.30
CA GLY A 122 15.63 9.32 9.59
C GLY A 122 15.02 8.45 10.68
N TYR A 123 13.80 7.92 10.50
CA TYR A 123 13.15 7.10 11.53
C TYR A 123 13.83 5.72 11.63
N PRO A 124 14.36 5.35 12.80
CA PRO A 124 15.03 4.07 13.00
C PRO A 124 14.01 2.93 13.08
N ASP A 125 14.46 1.72 12.79
CA ASP A 125 13.63 0.53 13.00
C ASP A 125 13.38 0.31 14.50
N MET A 126 12.13 0.12 14.87
CA MET A 126 11.73 -0.17 16.25
C MET A 126 11.58 -1.68 16.45
N GLY A 127 12.71 -2.39 16.41
CA GLY A 127 12.78 -3.83 16.67
C GLY A 127 12.12 -4.23 18.00
N LEU A 128 11.65 -5.48 18.11
CA LEU A 128 10.93 -5.96 19.30
C LEU A 128 11.76 -5.79 20.58
N GLU A 129 13.03 -6.19 20.55
CA GLU A 129 13.93 -6.08 21.71
C GLU A 129 14.13 -4.63 22.16
N ALA A 130 14.36 -3.72 21.22
CA ALA A 130 14.50 -2.29 21.51
C ALA A 130 13.22 -1.72 22.15
N ARG A 131 12.04 -2.13 21.66
CA ARG A 131 10.75 -1.72 22.24
C ARG A 131 10.57 -2.26 23.66
N MET A 132 10.95 -3.51 23.92
CA MET A 132 10.88 -4.10 25.25
C MET A 132 11.81 -3.38 26.23
N ALA A 133 13.06 -3.13 25.83
CA ALA A 133 14.03 -2.40 26.65
C ALA A 133 13.54 -0.97 26.98
N ALA A 134 13.05 -0.24 25.98
CA ALA A 134 12.50 1.11 26.17
C ALA A 134 11.27 1.10 27.09
N THR A 135 10.41 0.07 26.99
CA THR A 135 9.23 -0.07 27.86
C THR A 135 9.62 -0.37 29.30
N GLU A 136 10.60 -1.27 29.50
CA GLU A 136 11.13 -1.61 30.82
C GLU A 136 11.78 -0.40 31.50
N GLU A 137 12.55 0.38 30.75
CA GLU A 137 13.14 1.63 31.24
C GLU A 137 12.06 2.66 31.61
N ALA A 138 11.06 2.83 30.76
CA ALA A 138 9.92 3.70 31.04
C ALA A 138 9.13 3.24 32.26
N TYR A 139 9.00 1.93 32.47
CA TYR A 139 8.33 1.36 33.64
C TYR A 139 9.12 1.63 34.93
N LYS A 140 10.44 1.39 34.93
CA LYS A 140 11.33 1.65 36.07
C LYS A 140 11.37 3.12 36.46
N ASN A 141 11.37 4.01 35.46
CA ASN A 141 11.44 5.45 35.65
C ASN A 141 10.05 6.11 35.73
N ARG A 142 8.98 5.31 35.81
CA ARG A 142 7.62 5.83 35.86
C ARG A 142 7.38 6.58 37.18
N MET A 143 6.99 7.84 37.05
CA MET A 143 6.57 8.65 38.19
C MET A 143 5.40 8.01 38.94
N GLY A 144 5.49 7.97 40.27
CA GLY A 144 4.42 7.44 41.11
C GLY A 144 3.13 8.26 40.97
N GLN A 145 1.98 7.60 41.08
CA GLN A 145 0.66 8.22 40.84
C GLN A 145 0.43 9.52 41.62
N LYS A 146 0.82 9.55 42.90
CA LYS A 146 0.65 10.72 43.77
C LYS A 146 1.53 11.90 43.34
N GLU A 147 2.75 11.63 42.88
CA GLU A 147 3.68 12.65 42.38
C GLU A 147 3.24 13.16 41.00
N ALA A 148 2.71 12.29 40.14
CA ALA A 148 2.12 12.70 38.87
C ALA A 148 0.93 13.64 39.12
N GLN A 149 0.04 13.29 40.06
CA GLN A 149 -1.12 14.11 40.43
C GLN A 149 -0.73 15.50 40.97
N SER A 150 0.39 15.63 41.70
CA SER A 150 0.82 16.95 42.20
C SER A 150 1.39 17.86 41.11
N LYS A 151 1.81 17.29 39.97
CA LYS A 151 2.31 18.04 38.80
C LYS A 151 1.23 18.36 37.77
N VAL A 152 0.03 17.78 37.89
CA VAL A 152 -1.10 18.07 37.01
C VAL A 152 -1.68 19.44 37.39
N PRO A 153 -1.66 20.44 36.49
CA PRO A 153 -2.28 21.72 36.76
C PRO A 153 -3.79 21.58 36.91
N ALA A 154 -4.41 22.42 37.72
CA ALA A 154 -5.86 22.49 37.83
C ALA A 154 -6.44 22.78 36.43
N ARG A 155 -7.30 21.88 35.94
CA ARG A 155 -7.93 22.05 34.63
C ARG A 155 -9.08 23.05 34.79
N PRO A 156 -9.12 24.14 34.01
CA PRO A 156 -10.28 25.02 34.02
C PRO A 156 -11.52 24.23 33.59
N PRO A 157 -12.67 24.42 34.23
CA PRO A 157 -13.88 23.73 33.86
C PRO A 157 -14.33 24.17 32.45
N LEU A 158 -14.87 23.23 31.67
CA LEU A 158 -15.35 23.51 30.30
C LEU A 158 -16.56 24.46 30.30
N GLU A 159 -17.36 24.41 31.37
CA GLU A 159 -18.51 25.26 31.64
C GLU A 159 -18.45 25.72 33.09
N THR A 160 -18.92 26.93 33.39
CA THR A 160 -19.03 27.39 34.77
C THR A 160 -20.08 26.57 35.52
N PRO A 161 -19.72 25.84 36.60
CA PRO A 161 -20.69 25.06 37.35
C PRO A 161 -21.75 25.96 38.00
N ASP A 162 -22.99 25.48 38.05
CA ASP A 162 -24.08 26.14 38.77
C ASP A 162 -23.69 26.36 40.26
N PRO A 163 -23.75 27.60 40.79
CA PRO A 163 -23.46 27.89 42.18
C PRO A 163 -24.26 27.05 43.18
N GLU A 164 -25.52 26.72 42.87
CA GLU A 164 -26.35 25.88 43.75
C GLU A 164 -25.80 24.45 43.82
N TYR A 165 -25.39 23.90 42.68
CA TYR A 165 -24.77 22.59 42.62
C TYR A 165 -23.44 22.56 43.38
N VAL A 166 -22.61 23.60 43.26
CA VAL A 166 -21.36 23.73 44.03
C VAL A 166 -21.66 23.75 45.54
N ALA A 167 -22.68 24.47 45.98
CA ALA A 167 -23.09 24.50 47.38
C ALA A 167 -23.56 23.12 47.87
N LEU A 168 -24.30 22.37 47.04
CA LEU A 168 -24.72 21.00 47.35
C LEU A 168 -23.52 20.07 47.51
N VAL A 169 -22.54 20.14 46.61
CA VAL A 169 -21.31 19.34 46.71
C VAL A 169 -20.50 19.70 47.95
N ASN A 170 -20.47 20.98 48.36
CA ASN A 170 -19.82 21.38 49.62
C ASN A 170 -20.50 20.77 50.85
N LYS A 171 -21.83 20.68 50.88
CA LYS A 171 -22.56 19.97 51.94
C LYS A 171 -22.24 18.46 51.93
N LEU A 172 -22.17 17.86 50.75
CA LEU A 172 -21.80 16.46 50.60
C LEU A 172 -20.37 16.18 51.10
N ARG A 173 -19.41 17.07 50.82
CA ARG A 173 -18.05 16.98 51.37
C ARG A 173 -18.06 16.95 52.89
N ALA A 174 -18.80 17.86 53.53
CA ALA A 174 -18.90 17.91 54.98
C ALA A 174 -19.53 16.63 55.56
N SER A 175 -20.62 16.14 54.95
CA SER A 175 -21.29 14.93 55.38
C SER A 175 -20.41 13.67 55.27
N VAL A 176 -19.64 13.55 54.19
CA VAL A 176 -18.70 12.42 54.01
C VAL A 176 -17.49 12.53 54.95
N LEU A 177 -17.11 13.72 55.39
CA LEU A 177 -16.08 13.88 56.43
C LEU A 177 -16.57 13.41 57.80
N GLU A 178 -17.84 13.63 58.12
CA GLU A 178 -18.45 13.14 59.37
C GLU A 178 -18.64 11.62 59.36
N ASN A 179 -18.98 11.05 58.20
CA ASN A 179 -19.20 9.61 58.03
C ASN A 179 -18.36 9.05 56.86
N PRO A 180 -17.04 8.87 57.07
CA PRO A 180 -16.11 8.48 55.99
C PRO A 180 -16.33 7.05 55.48
N ASP A 181 -16.98 6.20 56.28
CA ASP A 181 -17.21 4.79 55.98
C ASP A 181 -18.60 4.52 55.38
N ASP A 182 -19.33 5.56 54.94
CA ASP A 182 -20.56 5.39 54.16
C ASP A 182 -20.24 5.16 52.66
N PRO A 183 -20.41 3.94 52.13
CA PRO A 183 -20.11 3.65 50.73
C PRO A 183 -21.01 4.44 49.76
N ARG A 184 -22.24 4.78 50.16
CA ARG A 184 -23.15 5.58 49.32
C ARG A 184 -22.70 7.04 49.27
N GLY A 185 -22.34 7.63 50.41
CA GLY A 185 -21.73 8.97 50.49
C GLY A 185 -20.48 9.08 49.64
N GLN A 186 -19.56 8.11 49.73
CA GLN A 186 -18.34 8.07 48.92
C GLN A 186 -18.64 7.95 47.42
N GLN A 187 -19.64 7.15 47.02
CA GLN A 187 -20.06 7.02 45.63
C GLN A 187 -20.60 8.34 45.07
N LEU A 188 -21.46 9.02 45.84
CA LEU A 188 -22.05 10.30 45.45
C LEU A 188 -20.95 11.36 45.32
N LEU A 189 -20.04 11.43 46.29
CA LEU A 189 -18.93 12.38 46.28
C LEU A 189 -18.01 12.16 45.08
N ALA A 190 -17.68 10.90 44.77
CA ALA A 190 -16.87 10.57 43.61
C ALA A 190 -17.50 11.07 42.30
N ARG A 191 -18.80 10.84 42.11
CA ARG A 191 -19.53 11.29 40.92
C ARG A 191 -19.62 12.81 40.85
N SER A 192 -19.92 13.48 41.96
CA SER A 192 -20.11 14.92 41.99
C SER A 192 -18.81 15.68 41.77
N GLU A 193 -17.70 15.21 42.36
CA GLU A 193 -16.37 15.79 42.15
C GLU A 193 -15.91 15.61 40.71
N ALA A 194 -16.19 14.46 40.08
CA ALA A 194 -15.89 14.24 38.67
C ALA A 194 -16.68 15.19 37.76
N ALA A 195 -17.96 15.43 38.08
CA ALA A 195 -18.81 16.39 37.36
C ALA A 195 -18.29 17.84 37.48
N LEU A 196 -17.70 18.20 38.62
CA LEU A 196 -17.04 19.50 38.81
C LEU A 196 -15.63 19.58 38.21
N GLY A 197 -15.11 18.51 37.60
CA GLY A 197 -13.75 18.45 37.06
C GLY A 197 -12.66 18.19 38.11
N ASN A 198 -13.02 17.93 39.37
CA ASN A 198 -12.09 17.66 40.47
C ASN A 198 -11.66 16.18 40.51
N TYR A 199 -10.98 15.72 39.45
CA TYR A 199 -10.70 14.30 39.25
C TYR A 199 -9.85 13.65 40.35
N ILE A 200 -8.95 14.39 41.00
CA ILE A 200 -8.15 13.88 42.12
C ILE A 200 -9.02 13.59 43.34
N ALA A 201 -9.96 14.48 43.66
CA ALA A 201 -10.90 14.29 44.76
C ALA A 201 -11.88 13.15 44.44
N ALA A 202 -12.37 13.08 43.21
CA ALA A 202 -13.23 12.00 42.74
C ALA A 202 -12.55 10.62 42.85
N ALA A 203 -11.30 10.52 42.41
CA ALA A 203 -10.51 9.29 42.50
C ALA A 203 -10.28 8.85 43.95
N ARG A 204 -10.04 9.79 44.86
CA ARG A 204 -9.88 9.51 46.30
C ARG A 204 -11.17 8.96 46.91
N ALA A 205 -12.30 9.61 46.66
CA ALA A 205 -13.61 9.14 47.14
C ALA A 205 -13.96 7.76 46.58
N LYS A 206 -13.68 7.54 45.28
CA LYS A 206 -13.88 6.22 44.64
C LYS A 206 -12.97 5.15 45.23
N GLY A 207 -11.70 5.47 45.48
CA GLY A 207 -10.76 4.57 46.15
C GLY A 207 -11.26 4.16 47.52
N ARG A 208 -11.72 5.12 48.33
CA ARG A 208 -12.32 4.83 49.63
C ARG A 208 -13.57 3.96 49.52
N GLN A 209 -14.44 4.22 48.54
CA GLN A 209 -15.60 3.37 48.27
C GLN A 209 -15.23 1.90 47.99
N ILE A 210 -14.10 1.64 47.32
CA ILE A 210 -13.64 0.29 46.97
C ILE A 210 -13.05 -0.43 48.19
N GLU A 211 -12.50 0.32 49.15
CA GLU A 211 -11.94 -0.22 50.40
C GLU A 211 -13.00 -0.61 51.44
N LEU A 212 -14.22 -0.05 51.35
CA LEU A 212 -15.36 -0.29 52.23
C LEU A 212 -16.20 -1.50 51.78
#